data_AF-A0A9W4QVH4-F1
#
_entry.id   AF-A0A9W4QVH4-F1
#
_cell.length_a   1.000
_cell.length_b   1.000
_cell.length_c   1.000
_cell.angle_alpha   90.00
_cell.angle_beta   90.00
_cell.angle_gamma   90.00
#
_symmetry.space_group_name_H-M   'P 1'
#
loop_
_entity.id
_entity.type
_entity.pdbx_description
1 polymer ?
#
loop_
_entity_poly.entity_id
_entity_poly.type
_entity_poly.pdbx_seq_one_letter_code
_entity_poly.pdbx_strand_id
1 'polypeptide(L)' 'MFSPRILQSVLAAMIGVQSEKKYKDDFSKPAVAPYLIVGIILVITFVVMLAAFVNYLVP' A
#
# COMPACT_ATOMS: atom_id res chain seq x y z
N MET A 1 7.86 4.38 -11.61
CA MET A 1 6.98 3.29 -11.13
C MET A 1 6.92 3.25 -9.60
N PHE A 2 8.06 3.19 -8.90
CA PHE A 2 8.12 3.35 -7.44
C PHE A 2 8.68 4.73 -7.07
N SER A 3 7.89 5.57 -6.41
CA SER A 3 8.39 6.79 -5.78
C SER A 3 8.20 6.70 -4.27
N PRO A 4 9.09 7.26 -3.45
CA PRO A 4 8.92 7.30 -1.99
C PRO A 4 7.59 7.94 -1.57
N ARG A 5 7.09 8.91 -2.36
CA ARG A 5 5.79 9.54 -2.16
C ARG A 5 4.64 8.53 -2.32
N ILE A 6 4.64 7.74 -3.40
CA ILE A 6 3.57 6.75 -3.66
C ILE A 6 3.55 5.71 -2.53
N LEU A 7 4.72 5.20 -2.13
CA LEU A 7 4.81 4.25 -1.02
C LEU A 7 4.26 4.85 0.28
N GLN A 8 4.66 6.08 0.61
CA GLN A 8 4.13 6.79 1.77
C GLN A 8 2.61 7.00 1.70
N SER A 9 2.08 7.39 0.54
CA SER A 9 0.65 7.60 0.35
C SER A 9 -0.15 6.31 0.50
N VAL A 10 0.33 5.20 -0.07
CA VAL A 10 -0.31 3.89 0.06
C VAL A 10 -0.27 3.40 1.51
N LEU A 11 0.88 3.50 2.18
CA LEU A 11 1.00 3.14 3.60
C LEU A 11 0.10 4.01 4.49
N ALA A 12 0.08 5.33 4.27
CA ALA A 12 -0.77 6.24 5.03
C ALA A 12 -2.26 5.92 4.80
N ALA A 13 -2.65 5.59 3.58
CA ALA A 13 -4.02 5.18 3.26
C ALA A 13 -4.42 3.86 3.93
N MET A 14 -3.52 2.87 3.98
CA MET A 14 -3.76 1.60 4.65
C MET A 14 -3.97 1.75 6.16
N ILE A 15 -3.20 2.63 6.79
CA ILE A 15 -3.30 2.92 8.22
C ILE A 15 -4.45 3.90 8.52
N GLY A 16 -4.98 4.60 7.52
CA GLY A 16 -6.05 5.60 7.67
C GLY A 16 -5.55 6.97 8.15
N VAL A 17 -4.25 7.24 8.05
CA VAL A 17 -3.59 8.50 8.49
C VAL A 17 -3.18 9.39 7.31
N GLN A 18 -3.71 9.14 6.12
CA GLN A 18 -3.52 9.99 4.97
C GLN A 18 -4.17 11.37 5.18
N SER A 19 -3.45 12.45 4.89
CA SER A 19 -4.03 13.79 4.97
C SER A 19 -4.83 14.13 3.71
N GLU A 20 -5.91 14.91 3.85
CA GLU A 20 -6.73 15.33 2.71
C GLU A 20 -5.93 16.05 1.62
N LYS A 21 -4.94 16.86 2.01
CA LYS A 21 -4.07 17.57 1.05
C LYS A 21 -3.30 16.59 0.17
N LYS A 22 -2.73 15.54 0.76
CA LYS A 22 -1.98 14.51 0.01
C LYS A 22 -2.91 13.66 -0.83
N TYR A 23 -4.07 13.30 -0.30
CA TYR A 23 -5.12 12.64 -1.08
C TYR A 23 -5.47 13.48 -2.32
N LYS A 24 -5.87 14.74 -2.17
CA LYS A 24 -6.22 15.60 -3.31
C LYS A 24 -5.07 15.77 -4.31
N ASP A 25 -3.82 15.93 -3.84
CA ASP A 25 -2.62 15.97 -4.70
C ASP A 25 -2.47 14.67 -5.49
N ASP A 26 -2.51 13.51 -4.83
CA ASP A 26 -2.35 12.20 -5.46
C ASP A 26 -3.46 11.88 -6.47
N PHE A 27 -4.71 12.23 -6.16
CA PHE A 27 -5.87 12.02 -7.02
C PHE A 27 -6.01 13.08 -8.13
N SER A 28 -5.26 14.18 -8.07
CA SER A 28 -5.15 15.14 -9.17
C SER A 28 -4.16 14.69 -10.26
N LYS A 29 -3.33 13.68 -9.98
CA LYS A 29 -2.35 13.19 -10.94
C LYS A 29 -3.00 12.33 -12.01
N PRO A 30 -2.50 12.38 -13.26
CA PRO A 30 -3.12 11.71 -14.40
C PRO A 30 -3.07 10.18 -14.32
N ALA A 31 -2.26 9.59 -13.44
CA ALA A 31 -2.06 8.14 -13.38
C ALA A 31 -2.29 7.59 -11.96
N VAL A 32 -3.42 6.90 -11.78
CA VAL A 32 -3.77 6.16 -10.54
C VAL A 32 -3.06 4.80 -10.47
N ALA A 33 -2.71 4.22 -11.63
CA ALA A 33 -2.14 2.87 -11.74
C ALA A 33 -0.94 2.59 -10.79
N PRO A 34 0.02 3.51 -10.57
CA PRO A 34 1.12 3.26 -9.64
C PRO A 34 0.68 3.02 -8.19
N TYR A 35 -0.36 3.70 -7.72
CA TYR A 35 -0.90 3.54 -6.36
C TYR A 35 -1.60 2.19 -6.22
N LEU A 36 -2.36 1.78 -7.24
CA LEU A 36 -3.05 0.49 -7.27
C LEU A 36 -2.05 -0.69 -7.27
N ILE A 37 -1.03 -0.61 -8.13
CA ILE A 37 0.00 -1.66 -8.23
C ILE A 37 0.73 -1.82 -6.88
N VAL A 38 1.16 -0.71 -6.27
CA VAL A 38 1.83 -0.76 -4.97
C VAL A 38 0.91 -1.31 -3.88
N GLY A 39 -0.37 -0.90 -3.85
CA GLY A 39 -1.35 -1.42 -2.91
C GLY A 39 -1.58 -2.92 -3.04
N ILE A 40 -1.75 -3.44 -4.26
CA ILE A 40 -1.93 -4.88 -4.52
C ILE A 40 -0.70 -5.66 -4.07
N ILE A 41 0.51 -5.21 -4.43
CA ILE A 41 1.76 -5.87 -4.02
C ILE A 41 1.83 -5.93 -2.49
N LEU A 42 1.49 -4.85 -1.81
CA LEU A 42 1.57 -4.76 -0.36
C LEU A 42 0.54 -5.69 0.34
N VAL A 43 -0.70 -5.72 -0.14
CA VAL A 43 -1.73 -6.64 0.38
C VAL A 43 -1.35 -8.09 0.16
N ILE A 44 -0.89 -8.47 -1.04
CA ILE A 44 -0.43 -9.83 -1.33
C ILE A 44 0.74 -10.20 -0.40
N THR A 45 1.71 -9.30 -0.25
CA THR A 45 2.87 -9.51 0.63
C THR A 45 2.42 -9.71 2.08
N PHE A 46 1.47 -8.90 2.56
CA PHE A 46 0.93 -9.02 3.92
C PHE A 46 0.23 -10.38 4.13
N VAL A 47 -0.62 -10.81 3.21
CA VAL A 47 -1.31 -12.10 3.30
C VAL A 47 -0.32 -13.28 3.26
N VAL A 48 0.66 -13.26 2.34
CA VAL A 48 1.70 -14.29 2.27
C VAL A 48 2.53 -14.33 3.55
N MET A 49 2.88 -13.18 4.10
CA MET A 49 3.63 -13.08 5.37
C MET A 49 2.82 -13.67 6.53
N LEU A 50 1.53 -13.35 6.64
CA LEU A 50 0.66 -13.95 7.65
C LEU A 50 0.50 -15.46 7.47
N ALA A 51 0.29 -15.92 6.24
CA ALA A 51 0.17 -17.34 5.96
C ALA A 51 1.46 -18.10 6.30
N ALA A 52 2.63 -17.57 5.92
CA ALA A 52 3.92 -18.15 6.27
C ALA A 52 4.13 -18.15 7.79
N PHE A 53 3.75 -17.06 8.48
CA PHE A 53 3.83 -16.96 9.93
C PHE A 53 2.96 -18.02 10.62
N VAL A 54 1.71 -18.21 10.17
CA VAL A 54 0.83 -19.26 10.70
C VAL A 54 1.40 -20.65 10.44
N ASN A 55 1.85 -20.94 9.22
CA ASN A 55 2.47 -22.23 8.89
C ASN A 55 3.76 -22.49 9.67
N TYR A 56 4.48 -21.44 10.08
CA TYR A 56 5.67 -21.59 10.92
C TYR A 56 5.33 -21.89 12.39
N LEU A 57 4.23 -21.34 12.90
CA LEU A 57 3.83 -21.49 14.30
C LEU A 57 2.96 -22.71 14.58
N VAL A 58 2.16 -23.16 13.60
CA VAL A 58 1.31 -24.34 13.71
C VAL A 58 2.08 -25.54 13.14
N PRO A 59 2.46 -26.53 13.97
CA PRO A 59 3.17 -27.73 13.52
C PRO A 59 2.35 -28.60 12.55
#